data_AF-A0A7C1VQ28-F1
#
_entry.id   AF-A0A7C1VQ28-F1
#
_cell.length_a   1.000
_cell.length_b   1.000
_cell.length_c   1.000
_cell.angle_alpha   90.00
_cell.angle_beta   90.00
_cell.angle_gamma   90.00
#
_symmetry.space_group_name_H-M   'P 1'
#
loop_
_entity.id
_entity.type
_entity.pdbx_description
1 polymer ?
#
loop_
_entity_poly.entity_id
_entity_poly.type
_entity_poly.pdbx_seq_one_letter_code
_entity_poly.pdbx_strand_id
1 'polypeptide(L)'
;KKDRPVQLKGSNQSLYNYGLIESGDDDAIRGKGANLTIDNSGTIIGGDRGIRLQDKANNFTLINRETGKIVSENQAIRLDNDAELENAHITNYGAIESEKGRAIQSRGPGTTVINHGTLRGNEEVIEAREDFTLENHGTIALNGLSWDAGTKTWTNTGATNDEDGVQFASGTADNYGVILGTDDGVDIDEGKVHNHATGVIVSTGTASDPLDGGNGIDIDPLFEPTKGDERVAGPLTIVNEGYIEGVNAIGADEASTAEVTIKNSGTLVGRSGNAIKLAPNQGDSSLTLSGNSKINGNVIFGSGDDSVIIDGLTPTSGMLSSGIFDGGLGTNSIIFDDFSISDILSFEISDALIYLSLGVGSNELLSGKFTNFSSWTFGKDGTFSTQELASQFSNPSAVPLPAALPLFAFGLIGMWAGRKRLSA
;
A
#
# COMPACT_ATOMS: atom_id res chain seq x y z
N LYS A 1 -12.47 -8.95 -45.75
CA LYS A 1 -11.42 -7.91 -45.65
C LYS A 1 -11.98 -6.78 -44.81
N LYS A 2 -12.06 -6.98 -43.51
CA LYS A 2 -12.59 -6.02 -42.53
C LYS A 2 -11.51 -5.74 -41.47
N ASP A 3 -10.29 -5.52 -41.96
CA ASP A 3 -9.04 -5.62 -41.19
C ASP A 3 -8.19 -4.38 -41.45
N ARG A 4 -8.74 -3.19 -41.20
CA ARG A 4 -7.99 -1.94 -41.39
C ARG A 4 -8.23 -0.98 -40.24
N PRO A 5 -7.24 -0.80 -39.34
CA PRO A 5 -7.28 0.24 -38.33
C PRO A 5 -7.49 1.62 -38.94
N VAL A 6 -8.09 2.51 -38.17
CA VAL A 6 -7.93 3.95 -38.37
C VAL A 6 -6.46 4.29 -38.21
N GLN A 7 -5.87 4.96 -39.21
CA GLN A 7 -4.46 5.35 -39.18
C GLN A 7 -4.32 6.86 -39.00
N LEU A 8 -3.70 7.27 -37.90
CA LEU A 8 -3.26 8.64 -37.66
C LEU A 8 -1.76 8.70 -38.00
N LYS A 9 -1.39 9.44 -39.04
CA LYS A 9 0.01 9.56 -39.49
C LYS A 9 0.43 11.02 -39.55
N GLY A 10 1.63 11.30 -39.05
CA GLY A 10 2.17 12.65 -38.94
C GLY A 10 1.75 13.31 -37.62
N SER A 11 2.31 14.48 -37.35
CA SER A 11 2.05 15.16 -36.09
C SER A 11 0.71 15.90 -36.07
N ASN A 12 0.22 16.21 -34.86
CA ASN A 12 -0.95 17.07 -34.62
C ASN A 12 -2.23 16.53 -35.28
N GLN A 13 -2.46 15.22 -35.16
CA GLN A 13 -3.71 14.60 -35.61
C GLN A 13 -4.71 14.54 -34.46
N SER A 14 -5.99 14.70 -34.77
CA SER A 14 -7.06 14.54 -33.79
C SER A 14 -8.15 13.63 -34.33
N LEU A 15 -8.64 12.74 -33.48
CA LEU A 15 -9.76 11.83 -33.76
C LEU A 15 -10.85 12.05 -32.71
N TYR A 16 -12.07 12.32 -33.19
CA TYR A 16 -13.26 12.40 -32.35
C TYR A 16 -14.16 11.22 -32.70
N ASN A 17 -14.40 10.33 -31.73
CA ASN A 17 -15.27 9.19 -31.90
C ASN A 17 -16.59 9.37 -31.13
N TYR A 18 -17.70 9.40 -31.85
CA TYR A 18 -19.06 9.41 -31.30
C TYR A 18 -19.85 8.13 -31.64
N GLY A 19 -19.23 7.19 -32.35
CA GLY A 19 -19.87 5.99 -32.88
C GLY A 19 -19.03 4.73 -32.62
N LEU A 20 -19.04 3.81 -33.57
CA LEU A 20 -18.25 2.58 -33.50
C LEU A 20 -17.01 2.67 -34.39
N ILE A 21 -15.84 2.43 -33.79
CA ILE A 21 -14.61 2.07 -34.50
C ILE A 21 -14.31 0.62 -34.14
N GLU A 22 -14.36 -0.27 -35.12
CA GLU A 22 -14.15 -1.70 -34.92
C GLU A 22 -13.17 -2.23 -35.95
N SER A 23 -12.24 -3.06 -35.50
CA SER A 23 -11.34 -3.84 -36.33
C SER A 23 -11.47 -5.32 -35.98
N GLY A 24 -11.46 -6.19 -36.98
CA GLY A 24 -11.67 -7.63 -36.82
C GLY A 24 -10.58 -8.29 -35.98
N ASP A 25 -9.45 -8.63 -36.61
CA ASP A 25 -8.31 -9.32 -35.95
C ASP A 25 -7.09 -8.38 -35.75
N ASP A 26 -7.29 -7.07 -35.88
CA ASP A 26 -6.20 -6.08 -35.89
C ASP A 26 -6.44 -4.99 -34.84
N ASP A 27 -5.46 -4.11 -34.64
CA ASP A 27 -5.62 -2.90 -33.83
C ASP A 27 -6.82 -2.06 -34.37
N ALA A 28 -7.60 -1.39 -33.52
CA ALA A 28 -8.69 -0.51 -33.98
C ALA A 28 -8.15 0.83 -34.48
N ILE A 29 -7.19 1.41 -33.76
CA ILE A 29 -6.52 2.67 -34.09
C ILE A 29 -5.00 2.49 -34.03
N ARG A 30 -4.31 3.00 -35.05
CA ARG A 30 -2.84 3.10 -35.09
C ARG A 30 -2.40 4.55 -35.24
N GLY A 31 -1.57 5.03 -34.30
CA GLY A 31 -1.01 6.38 -34.33
C GLY A 31 0.50 6.39 -34.59
N LYS A 32 0.96 7.32 -35.44
CA LYS A 32 2.38 7.62 -35.70
C LYS A 32 2.62 9.13 -35.79
N GLY A 33 3.67 9.61 -35.12
CA GLY A 33 4.03 11.03 -35.05
C GLY A 33 3.46 11.75 -33.81
N ALA A 34 4.10 12.84 -33.40
CA ALA A 34 3.84 13.48 -32.11
C ALA A 34 2.50 14.24 -32.01
N ASN A 35 2.03 14.49 -30.79
CA ASN A 35 0.84 15.28 -30.47
C ASN A 35 -0.44 14.71 -31.11
N LEU A 36 -0.70 13.43 -30.91
CA LEU A 36 -1.95 12.80 -31.35
C LEU A 36 -2.99 12.93 -30.25
N THR A 37 -4.22 13.30 -30.61
CA THR A 37 -5.33 13.40 -29.66
C THR A 37 -6.47 12.48 -30.07
N ILE A 38 -6.97 11.69 -29.13
CA ILE A 38 -8.18 10.88 -29.30
C ILE A 38 -9.18 11.32 -28.23
N ASP A 39 -10.36 11.72 -28.66
CA ASP A 39 -11.50 12.04 -27.79
C ASP A 39 -12.64 11.05 -28.11
N ASN A 40 -12.90 10.13 -27.18
CA ASN A 40 -13.81 9.02 -27.38
C ASN A 40 -15.05 9.16 -26.51
N SER A 41 -16.21 9.35 -27.13
CA SER A 41 -17.54 9.20 -26.50
C SER A 41 -18.30 7.96 -26.99
N GLY A 42 -17.76 7.28 -28.00
CA GLY A 42 -18.35 6.07 -28.59
C GLY A 42 -17.63 4.79 -28.16
N THR A 43 -17.69 3.76 -29.00
CA THR A 43 -17.07 2.47 -28.76
C THR A 43 -15.89 2.26 -29.71
N ILE A 44 -14.74 1.87 -29.18
CA ILE A 44 -13.56 1.41 -29.90
C ILE A 44 -13.36 -0.06 -29.57
N ILE A 45 -13.37 -0.94 -30.57
CA ILE A 45 -13.18 -2.39 -30.42
C ILE A 45 -12.00 -2.82 -31.29
N GLY A 46 -10.92 -3.25 -30.66
CA GLY A 46 -9.76 -3.84 -31.32
C GLY A 46 -9.77 -5.35 -31.25
N GLY A 47 -9.49 -6.02 -32.36
CA GLY A 47 -9.24 -7.46 -32.38
C GLY A 47 -7.98 -7.83 -31.64
N ASP A 48 -6.91 -7.03 -31.79
CA ASP A 48 -5.67 -7.17 -31.02
C ASP A 48 -5.59 -6.09 -29.93
N ARG A 49 -5.56 -4.81 -30.34
CA ARG A 49 -5.49 -3.65 -29.44
C ARG A 49 -6.50 -2.58 -29.77
N GLY A 50 -7.00 -1.88 -28.75
CA GLY A 50 -7.89 -0.74 -28.98
C GLY A 50 -7.14 0.40 -29.69
N ILE A 51 -6.11 0.91 -29.03
CA ILE A 51 -5.25 1.98 -29.52
C ILE A 51 -3.80 1.53 -29.44
N ARG A 52 -3.08 1.61 -30.55
CA ARG A 52 -1.65 1.36 -30.61
C ARG A 52 -0.89 2.56 -31.16
N LEU A 53 0.06 3.08 -30.39
CA LEU A 53 0.95 4.16 -30.85
C LEU A 53 2.34 3.64 -31.17
N GLN A 54 2.97 4.23 -32.19
CA GLN A 54 4.27 3.83 -32.70
C GLN A 54 5.03 5.07 -33.23
N ASP A 55 6.33 4.93 -33.46
CA ASP A 55 7.15 5.88 -34.24
C ASP A 55 6.98 7.37 -33.86
N LYS A 56 7.67 7.81 -32.79
CA LYS A 56 7.71 9.22 -32.33
C LYS A 56 6.34 9.79 -31.94
N ALA A 57 5.46 8.97 -31.39
CA ALA A 57 4.13 9.36 -30.94
C ALA A 57 4.12 9.99 -29.53
N ASN A 58 5.13 10.79 -29.20
CA ASN A 58 5.24 11.51 -27.93
C ASN A 58 4.08 12.51 -27.78
N ASN A 59 3.79 12.89 -26.54
CA ASN A 59 2.72 13.82 -26.17
C ASN A 59 1.34 13.36 -26.66
N PHE A 60 1.08 12.05 -26.59
CA PHE A 60 -0.26 11.52 -26.87
C PHE A 60 -1.26 12.01 -25.83
N THR A 61 -2.49 12.29 -26.27
CA THR A 61 -3.61 12.59 -25.37
C THR A 61 -4.80 11.70 -25.70
N LEU A 62 -5.30 10.98 -24.71
CA LEU A 62 -6.57 10.28 -24.76
C LEU A 62 -7.54 10.87 -23.74
N ILE A 63 -8.75 11.19 -24.19
CA ILE A 63 -9.89 11.48 -23.34
C ILE A 63 -10.96 10.43 -23.65
N ASN A 64 -11.12 9.44 -22.79
CA ASN A 64 -12.24 8.49 -22.85
C ASN A 64 -13.38 9.04 -21.99
N ARG A 65 -14.42 9.57 -22.61
CA ARG A 65 -15.57 10.20 -21.95
C ARG A 65 -16.41 9.16 -21.20
N GLU A 66 -17.37 9.61 -20.41
CA GLU A 66 -18.21 8.77 -19.56
C GLU A 66 -18.95 7.65 -20.33
N THR A 67 -19.42 7.95 -21.54
CA THR A 67 -20.04 6.94 -22.44
C THR A 67 -19.04 6.17 -23.29
N GLY A 68 -17.77 6.57 -23.24
CA GLY A 68 -16.68 6.01 -24.02
C GLY A 68 -16.32 4.61 -23.56
N LYS A 69 -16.27 3.68 -24.51
CA LYS A 69 -15.78 2.32 -24.29
C LYS A 69 -14.60 2.02 -25.19
N ILE A 70 -13.52 1.49 -24.64
CA ILE A 70 -12.37 0.95 -25.38
C ILE A 70 -12.20 -0.50 -24.94
N VAL A 71 -12.30 -1.43 -25.89
CA VAL A 71 -12.19 -2.87 -25.64
C VAL A 71 -11.21 -3.50 -26.60
N SER A 72 -10.43 -4.46 -26.12
CA SER A 72 -9.64 -5.33 -26.99
C SER A 72 -9.37 -6.70 -26.40
N GLU A 73 -8.89 -7.62 -27.24
CA GLU A 73 -8.42 -8.93 -26.78
C GLU A 73 -7.15 -8.78 -25.94
N ASN A 74 -6.08 -8.19 -26.48
CA ASN A 74 -4.84 -7.89 -25.76
C ASN A 74 -4.90 -6.44 -25.25
N GLN A 75 -3.84 -5.65 -25.37
CA GLN A 75 -3.78 -4.34 -24.72
C GLN A 75 -4.83 -3.34 -25.24
N ALA A 76 -5.65 -2.77 -24.36
CA ALA A 76 -6.65 -1.77 -24.78
C ALA A 76 -5.96 -0.49 -25.27
N ILE A 77 -4.90 -0.08 -24.57
CA ILE A 77 -4.02 1.01 -24.98
C ILE A 77 -2.57 0.52 -24.86
N ARG A 78 -1.84 0.58 -25.98
CA ARG A 78 -0.41 0.27 -26.01
C ARG A 78 0.40 1.42 -26.59
N LEU A 79 1.33 1.91 -25.78
CA LEU A 79 2.18 3.05 -26.06
C LEU A 79 3.65 2.63 -26.17
N ASP A 80 3.98 1.78 -27.15
CA ASP A 80 5.37 1.41 -27.45
C ASP A 80 5.55 0.80 -28.87
N ASN A 81 6.81 0.77 -29.34
CA ASN A 81 7.28 -0.21 -30.34
C ASN A 81 8.79 -0.50 -30.29
N ASP A 82 9.42 -0.52 -29.11
CA ASP A 82 10.88 -0.52 -28.89
C ASP A 82 11.52 0.89 -28.85
N ALA A 83 10.71 1.95 -28.97
CA ALA A 83 11.10 3.35 -28.76
C ALA A 83 10.29 3.97 -27.61
N GLU A 84 10.95 4.77 -26.78
CA GLU A 84 10.33 5.58 -25.72
C GLU A 84 9.27 6.52 -26.28
N LEU A 85 8.02 6.30 -25.90
CA LEU A 85 6.94 7.26 -26.12
C LEU A 85 6.76 8.08 -24.85
N GLU A 86 7.27 9.31 -24.89
CA GLU A 86 7.28 10.17 -23.71
C GLU A 86 5.97 10.95 -23.57
N ASN A 87 5.62 11.27 -22.32
CA ASN A 87 4.61 12.26 -21.95
C ASN A 87 3.19 11.95 -22.46
N ALA A 88 2.76 10.70 -22.41
CA ALA A 88 1.38 10.36 -22.73
C ALA A 88 0.43 10.79 -21.61
N HIS A 89 -0.75 11.30 -21.98
CA HIS A 89 -1.77 11.75 -21.03
C HIS A 89 -3.08 11.02 -21.33
N ILE A 90 -3.56 10.22 -20.38
CA ILE A 90 -4.78 9.44 -20.51
C ILE A 90 -5.75 9.89 -19.42
N THR A 91 -6.92 10.38 -19.81
CA THR A 91 -8.03 10.64 -18.88
C THR A 91 -9.19 9.70 -19.21
N ASN A 92 -9.59 8.90 -18.24
CA ASN A 92 -10.68 7.93 -18.39
C ASN A 92 -11.86 8.28 -17.47
N TYR A 93 -13.02 8.54 -18.07
CA TYR A 93 -14.31 8.63 -17.37
C TYR A 93 -15.21 7.43 -17.66
N GLY A 94 -14.95 6.69 -18.74
CA GLY A 94 -15.73 5.54 -19.19
C GLY A 94 -15.06 4.22 -18.83
N ALA A 95 -15.09 3.27 -19.77
CA ALA A 95 -14.48 1.95 -19.60
C ALA A 95 -13.34 1.71 -20.60
N ILE A 96 -12.21 1.24 -20.10
CA ILE A 96 -11.07 0.74 -20.88
C ILE A 96 -10.78 -0.67 -20.38
N GLU A 97 -11.00 -1.66 -21.24
CA GLU A 97 -11.04 -3.07 -20.87
C GLU A 97 -10.20 -3.91 -21.84
N SER A 98 -9.34 -4.76 -21.31
CA SER A 98 -8.68 -5.83 -22.05
C SER A 98 -9.21 -7.18 -21.58
N GLU A 99 -9.45 -8.10 -22.53
CA GLU A 99 -9.92 -9.45 -22.21
C GLU A 99 -8.79 -10.35 -21.70
N LYS A 100 -7.58 -10.23 -22.26
CA LYS A 100 -6.46 -11.16 -22.03
C LYS A 100 -5.15 -10.48 -21.66
N GLY A 101 -5.05 -9.16 -21.78
CA GLY A 101 -3.84 -8.41 -21.46
C GLY A 101 -4.11 -7.22 -20.55
N ARG A 102 -3.23 -6.22 -20.65
CA ARG A 102 -3.26 -4.99 -19.84
C ARG A 102 -4.30 -3.99 -20.35
N ALA A 103 -4.92 -3.21 -19.47
CA ALA A 103 -5.76 -2.09 -19.92
C ALA A 103 -4.88 -1.00 -20.56
N ILE A 104 -3.78 -0.67 -19.90
CA ILE A 104 -2.81 0.33 -20.35
C ILE A 104 -1.40 -0.26 -20.23
N GLN A 105 -0.65 -0.21 -21.32
CA GLN A 105 0.78 -0.51 -21.34
C GLN A 105 1.53 0.69 -21.89
N SER A 106 2.39 1.29 -21.07
CA SER A 106 3.16 2.48 -21.39
C SER A 106 4.61 2.38 -20.92
N ARG A 107 5.51 2.00 -21.83
CA ARG A 107 6.94 1.84 -21.54
C ARG A 107 7.78 3.07 -21.89
N GLY A 108 7.23 4.27 -21.74
CA GLY A 108 7.97 5.50 -21.94
C GLY A 108 7.80 6.42 -20.74
N PRO A 109 8.77 7.32 -20.50
CA PRO A 109 8.78 8.16 -19.31
C PRO A 109 7.67 9.20 -19.34
N GLY A 110 7.21 9.61 -18.15
CA GLY A 110 6.33 10.77 -18.00
C GLY A 110 4.86 10.51 -18.34
N THR A 111 4.42 9.25 -18.38
CA THR A 111 3.01 8.94 -18.64
C THR A 111 2.14 9.33 -17.45
N THR A 112 1.03 10.01 -17.74
CA THR A 112 0.01 10.41 -16.78
C THR A 112 -1.30 9.68 -17.07
N VAL A 113 -1.85 9.01 -16.06
CA VAL A 113 -3.18 8.37 -16.10
C VAL A 113 -4.06 9.00 -15.03
N ILE A 114 -5.19 9.58 -15.45
CA ILE A 114 -6.23 10.09 -14.55
C ILE A 114 -7.47 9.23 -14.78
N ASN A 115 -7.84 8.40 -13.80
CA ASN A 115 -8.95 7.47 -13.90
C ASN A 115 -10.11 7.87 -13.00
N HIS A 116 -11.25 8.23 -13.59
CA HIS A 116 -12.53 8.39 -12.92
C HIS A 116 -13.51 7.25 -13.21
N GLY A 117 -13.24 6.45 -14.25
CA GLY A 117 -14.07 5.34 -14.69
C GLY A 117 -13.52 3.98 -14.28
N THR A 118 -13.60 3.03 -15.20
CA THR A 118 -13.15 1.65 -14.99
C THR A 118 -11.99 1.32 -15.92
N LEU A 119 -10.90 0.81 -15.36
CA LEU A 119 -9.82 0.14 -16.07
C LEU A 119 -9.82 -1.33 -15.67
N ARG A 120 -9.84 -2.23 -16.66
CA ARG A 120 -9.72 -3.68 -16.41
C ARG A 120 -8.74 -4.35 -17.37
N GLY A 121 -7.89 -5.19 -16.80
CA GLY A 121 -6.96 -6.07 -17.50
C GLY A 121 -7.11 -7.51 -17.02
N ASN A 122 -6.59 -8.46 -17.78
CA ASN A 122 -6.42 -9.84 -17.36
C ASN A 122 -4.97 -10.17 -17.02
N GLU A 123 -4.05 -9.33 -17.49
CA GLU A 123 -2.69 -9.13 -16.96
C GLU A 123 -2.70 -7.83 -16.12
N GLU A 124 -1.54 -7.39 -15.63
CA GLU A 124 -1.37 -6.14 -14.88
C GLU A 124 -2.19 -5.00 -15.52
N VAL A 125 -3.08 -4.36 -14.75
CA VAL A 125 -4.09 -3.48 -15.36
C VAL A 125 -3.43 -2.26 -16.00
N ILE A 126 -2.43 -1.71 -15.33
CA ILE A 126 -1.55 -0.65 -15.84
C ILE A 126 -0.10 -1.10 -15.67
N GLU A 127 0.64 -1.20 -16.78
CA GLU A 127 2.11 -1.25 -16.77
C GLU A 127 2.63 0.12 -17.22
N ALA A 128 3.40 0.77 -16.36
CA ALA A 128 4.16 1.97 -16.66
C ALA A 128 5.63 1.80 -16.25
N ARG A 129 6.46 2.81 -16.51
CA ARG A 129 7.89 2.80 -16.17
C ARG A 129 8.23 4.04 -15.34
N GLU A 130 9.27 4.79 -15.70
CA GLU A 130 9.74 5.92 -14.93
C GLU A 130 8.89 7.20 -15.11
N ASP A 131 8.97 8.09 -14.12
CA ASP A 131 8.24 9.37 -14.07
C ASP A 131 6.71 9.22 -14.27
N PHE A 132 6.14 8.09 -13.87
CA PHE A 132 4.71 7.80 -13.99
C PHE A 132 3.89 8.63 -13.01
N THR A 133 2.72 9.12 -13.45
CA THR A 133 1.75 9.79 -12.58
C THR A 133 0.39 9.12 -12.69
N LEU A 134 -0.13 8.63 -11.58
CA LEU A 134 -1.48 8.10 -11.46
C LEU A 134 -2.32 8.96 -10.51
N GLU A 135 -3.49 9.38 -10.99
CA GLU A 135 -4.56 9.91 -10.15
C GLU A 135 -5.80 9.03 -10.34
N ASN A 136 -6.11 8.17 -9.35
CA ASN A 136 -7.23 7.24 -9.44
C ASN A 136 -8.40 7.66 -8.54
N HIS A 137 -9.53 8.00 -9.13
CA HIS A 137 -10.84 8.20 -8.49
C HIS A 137 -11.82 7.05 -8.79
N GLY A 138 -11.50 6.22 -9.77
CA GLY A 138 -12.34 5.15 -10.28
C GLY A 138 -11.97 3.77 -9.75
N THR A 139 -12.15 2.76 -10.60
CA THR A 139 -11.74 1.38 -10.33
C THR A 139 -10.64 0.95 -11.31
N ILE A 140 -9.57 0.39 -10.77
CA ILE A 140 -8.51 -0.31 -11.47
C ILE A 140 -8.52 -1.73 -10.89
N ALA A 141 -8.85 -2.73 -11.69
CA ALA A 141 -8.98 -4.09 -11.19
C ALA A 141 -8.78 -5.12 -12.28
N LEU A 142 -8.17 -6.26 -11.91
CA LEU A 142 -8.15 -7.41 -12.79
C LEU A 142 -9.58 -7.90 -13.11
N ASN A 143 -9.73 -8.54 -14.25
CA ASN A 143 -10.95 -9.23 -14.64
C ASN A 143 -11.31 -10.27 -13.58
N GLY A 144 -12.56 -10.26 -13.11
CA GLY A 144 -12.99 -11.16 -12.02
C GLY A 144 -12.75 -10.64 -10.60
N LEU A 145 -12.02 -9.53 -10.42
CA LEU A 145 -11.94 -8.86 -9.13
C LEU A 145 -13.03 -7.79 -8.97
N SER A 146 -13.52 -7.66 -7.74
CA SER A 146 -14.41 -6.56 -7.34
C SER A 146 -14.28 -6.23 -5.85
N TRP A 147 -14.63 -4.99 -5.50
CA TRP A 147 -14.65 -4.47 -4.13
C TRP A 147 -16.06 -4.08 -3.72
N ASP A 148 -16.47 -4.48 -2.52
CA ASP A 148 -17.69 -4.03 -1.86
C ASP A 148 -17.33 -3.05 -0.74
N ALA A 149 -17.62 -1.77 -0.96
CA ALA A 149 -17.35 -0.71 0.01
C ALA A 149 -18.25 -0.78 1.26
N GLY A 150 -19.42 -1.43 1.18
CA GLY A 150 -20.36 -1.56 2.29
C GLY A 150 -19.88 -2.57 3.33
N THR A 151 -19.27 -3.67 2.88
CA THR A 151 -18.69 -4.70 3.75
C THR A 151 -17.18 -4.56 3.94
N LYS A 152 -16.51 -3.73 3.12
CA LYS A 152 -15.05 -3.63 3.01
C LYS A 152 -14.42 -4.99 2.70
N THR A 153 -14.99 -5.69 1.72
CA THR A 153 -14.51 -7.00 1.29
C THR A 153 -14.35 -7.01 -0.22
N TRP A 154 -13.40 -7.79 -0.71
CA TRP A 154 -13.23 -8.06 -2.12
C TRP A 154 -13.78 -9.45 -2.49
N THR A 155 -14.02 -9.66 -3.78
CA THR A 155 -14.29 -10.99 -4.34
C THR A 155 -13.34 -11.26 -5.50
N ASN A 156 -12.95 -12.52 -5.64
CA ASN A 156 -12.21 -13.02 -6.80
C ASN A 156 -13.05 -14.14 -7.44
N THR A 157 -13.55 -13.90 -8.65
CA THR A 157 -14.37 -14.85 -9.43
C THR A 157 -13.60 -15.46 -10.59
N GLY A 158 -12.30 -15.72 -10.41
CA GLY A 158 -11.43 -16.31 -11.43
C GLY A 158 -10.57 -15.28 -12.15
N ALA A 159 -10.03 -14.31 -11.41
CA ALA A 159 -8.95 -13.46 -11.91
C ALA A 159 -7.68 -14.28 -12.16
N THR A 160 -6.88 -13.87 -13.15
CA THR A 160 -5.56 -14.44 -13.39
C THR A 160 -4.68 -14.23 -12.17
N ASN A 161 -3.91 -15.26 -11.83
CA ASN A 161 -2.93 -15.28 -10.77
C ASN A 161 -1.66 -14.53 -11.19
N ASP A 162 -0.87 -14.03 -10.23
CA ASP A 162 0.44 -13.41 -10.45
C ASP A 162 0.35 -12.11 -11.28
N GLU A 163 -0.64 -11.24 -10.99
CA GLU A 163 -0.88 -10.01 -11.75
C GLU A 163 -1.21 -8.81 -10.87
N ASP A 164 -0.72 -7.63 -11.27
CA ASP A 164 -0.84 -6.42 -10.46
C ASP A 164 -2.04 -5.56 -10.82
N GLY A 165 -2.50 -4.78 -9.84
CA GLY A 165 -3.37 -3.65 -10.10
C GLY A 165 -2.64 -2.59 -10.92
N VAL A 166 -1.46 -2.17 -10.48
CA VAL A 166 -0.64 -1.14 -11.12
C VAL A 166 0.83 -1.45 -10.89
N GLN A 167 1.63 -1.44 -11.95
CA GLN A 167 3.08 -1.62 -11.87
C GLN A 167 3.81 -0.42 -12.51
N PHE A 168 4.80 0.13 -11.82
CA PHE A 168 5.64 1.21 -12.36
C PHE A 168 6.98 1.40 -11.65
N ALA A 169 8.02 1.70 -12.43
CA ALA A 169 9.38 1.82 -11.91
C ALA A 169 9.59 3.04 -10.99
N SER A 170 9.10 4.21 -11.42
CA SER A 170 9.17 5.41 -10.57
C SER A 170 8.05 6.40 -10.83
N GLY A 171 7.71 7.19 -9.81
CA GLY A 171 6.79 8.30 -9.96
C GLY A 171 5.87 8.52 -8.77
N THR A 172 4.61 8.84 -9.03
CA THR A 172 3.60 9.10 -7.99
C THR A 172 2.26 8.46 -8.33
N ALA A 173 1.69 7.75 -7.37
CA ALA A 173 0.32 7.24 -7.42
C ALA A 173 -0.53 7.84 -6.29
N ASP A 174 -1.48 8.70 -6.63
CA ASP A 174 -2.50 9.24 -5.71
C ASP A 174 -3.83 8.49 -5.94
N ASN A 175 -4.21 7.65 -4.97
CA ASN A 175 -5.39 6.80 -5.04
C ASN A 175 -6.51 7.29 -4.10
N TYR A 176 -7.62 7.71 -4.70
CA TYR A 176 -8.90 8.01 -4.05
C TYR A 176 -9.95 6.92 -4.27
N GLY A 177 -9.74 6.06 -5.27
CA GLY A 177 -10.64 5.00 -5.70
C GLY A 177 -10.20 3.60 -5.25
N VAL A 178 -10.37 2.62 -6.13
CA VAL A 178 -10.05 1.21 -5.85
C VAL A 178 -8.97 0.71 -6.81
N ILE A 179 -7.96 0.03 -6.27
CA ILE A 179 -6.92 -0.70 -7.00
C ILE A 179 -6.88 -2.15 -6.49
N LEU A 180 -7.08 -3.13 -7.37
CA LEU A 180 -7.09 -4.57 -7.04
C LEU A 180 -6.16 -5.37 -7.97
N GLY A 181 -5.26 -6.14 -7.38
CA GLY A 181 -4.46 -7.17 -8.06
C GLY A 181 -4.59 -8.56 -7.41
N THR A 182 -4.01 -9.56 -8.04
CA THR A 182 -3.87 -10.92 -7.49
C THR A 182 -2.49 -11.14 -6.91
N ASP A 183 -1.42 -10.60 -7.53
CA ASP A 183 -0.13 -10.48 -6.86
C ASP A 183 -0.13 -9.19 -6.04
N ASP A 184 0.15 -8.04 -6.64
CA ASP A 184 0.18 -6.78 -5.91
C ASP A 184 -0.97 -5.83 -6.21
N GLY A 185 -1.38 -5.07 -5.20
CA GLY A 185 -2.21 -3.90 -5.45
C GLY A 185 -1.43 -2.89 -6.29
N VAL A 186 -0.22 -2.56 -5.83
CA VAL A 186 0.74 -1.69 -6.51
C VAL A 186 2.13 -2.28 -6.37
N ASP A 187 2.82 -2.46 -7.49
CA ASP A 187 4.24 -2.79 -7.57
C ASP A 187 5.04 -1.52 -7.98
N ILE A 188 6.12 -1.23 -7.22
CA ILE A 188 6.92 0.00 -7.37
C ILE A 188 8.37 -0.14 -6.88
N ASP A 189 9.31 0.37 -7.67
CA ASP A 189 10.73 0.45 -7.28
C ASP A 189 10.99 1.68 -6.37
N GLU A 190 10.64 2.89 -6.83
CA GLU A 190 10.91 4.15 -6.10
C GLU A 190 9.85 5.25 -6.30
N GLY A 191 9.77 6.22 -5.36
CA GLY A 191 8.90 7.40 -5.51
C GLY A 191 7.86 7.56 -4.42
N LYS A 192 6.57 7.68 -4.79
CA LYS A 192 5.48 7.92 -3.83
C LYS A 192 4.18 7.17 -4.16
N VAL A 193 3.61 6.51 -3.15
CA VAL A 193 2.22 6.04 -3.18
C VAL A 193 1.43 6.76 -2.08
N HIS A 194 0.33 7.41 -2.43
CA HIS A 194 -0.61 8.04 -1.49
C HIS A 194 -1.99 7.43 -1.65
N ASN A 195 -2.36 6.56 -0.72
CA ASN A 195 -3.71 6.05 -0.59
C ASN A 195 -4.54 6.99 0.29
N HIS A 196 -5.39 7.81 -0.32
CA HIS A 196 -6.23 8.78 0.37
C HIS A 196 -7.33 8.12 1.21
N ALA A 197 -8.01 8.90 2.04
CA ALA A 197 -9.00 8.39 3.00
C ALA A 197 -10.11 7.50 2.41
N THR A 198 -10.49 7.71 1.15
CA THR A 198 -11.47 6.87 0.42
C THR A 198 -10.82 5.74 -0.38
N GLY A 199 -9.50 5.79 -0.53
CA GLY A 199 -8.71 4.90 -1.35
C GLY A 199 -8.62 3.49 -0.76
N VAL A 200 -8.64 2.52 -1.66
CA VAL A 200 -8.49 1.10 -1.39
C VAL A 200 -7.42 0.54 -2.31
N ILE A 201 -6.42 -0.12 -1.73
CA ILE A 201 -5.40 -0.88 -2.44
C ILE A 201 -5.39 -2.29 -1.86
N VAL A 202 -5.64 -3.29 -2.71
CA VAL A 202 -5.75 -4.68 -2.25
C VAL A 202 -5.04 -5.62 -3.22
N SER A 203 -4.12 -6.41 -2.68
CA SER A 203 -3.78 -7.70 -3.26
C SER A 203 -4.77 -8.74 -2.78
N THR A 204 -5.27 -9.58 -3.68
CA THR A 204 -6.17 -10.70 -3.37
C THR A 204 -5.44 -12.04 -3.24
N GLY A 205 -4.11 -12.02 -3.39
CA GLY A 205 -3.22 -13.17 -3.26
C GLY A 205 -3.30 -13.87 -1.91
N THR A 206 -2.85 -15.12 -1.87
CA THR A 206 -2.92 -15.95 -0.67
C THR A 206 -1.54 -16.19 -0.08
N ALA A 207 -1.41 -16.06 1.24
CA ALA A 207 -0.14 -16.30 1.94
C ALA A 207 0.40 -17.74 1.81
N SER A 208 -0.46 -18.68 1.37
CA SER A 208 -0.10 -20.07 1.14
C SER A 208 0.50 -20.32 -0.25
N ASP A 209 0.39 -19.35 -1.15
CA ASP A 209 0.86 -19.47 -2.51
C ASP A 209 2.06 -18.54 -2.71
N PRO A 210 3.29 -19.08 -2.84
CA PRO A 210 4.47 -18.27 -3.05
C PRO A 210 4.54 -17.65 -4.45
N LEU A 211 3.63 -18.00 -5.37
CA LEU A 211 3.48 -17.42 -6.71
C LEU A 211 2.28 -16.45 -6.80
N ASP A 212 1.49 -16.33 -5.72
CA ASP A 212 0.35 -15.40 -5.61
C ASP A 212 0.39 -14.75 -4.21
N GLY A 213 1.60 -14.40 -3.80
CA GLY A 213 1.97 -14.06 -2.44
C GLY A 213 1.97 -12.57 -2.16
N GLY A 214 1.38 -11.76 -3.03
CA GLY A 214 1.65 -10.34 -3.06
C GLY A 214 1.00 -9.47 -1.98
N ASN A 215 1.45 -8.24 -2.00
CA ASN A 215 1.29 -7.21 -1.03
C ASN A 215 0.26 -6.18 -1.49
N GLY A 216 -0.29 -5.43 -0.54
CA GLY A 216 -1.06 -4.24 -0.92
C GLY A 216 -0.19 -3.29 -1.75
N ILE A 217 1.03 -3.04 -1.27
CA ILE A 217 2.12 -2.39 -1.99
C ILE A 217 3.37 -3.25 -1.87
N ASP A 218 3.96 -3.63 -3.00
CA ASP A 218 5.27 -4.28 -3.05
C ASP A 218 6.38 -3.26 -3.40
N ILE A 219 7.61 -3.57 -2.99
CA ILE A 219 8.75 -2.66 -3.08
C ILE A 219 9.94 -3.40 -3.65
N ASP A 220 10.23 -3.06 -4.90
CA ASP A 220 11.26 -3.72 -5.68
C ASP A 220 12.69 -3.24 -5.34
N PRO A 221 13.69 -4.11 -5.47
CA PRO A 221 15.06 -3.80 -5.08
C PRO A 221 15.81 -2.96 -6.13
N LEU A 222 15.36 -3.03 -7.39
CA LEU A 222 16.05 -2.46 -8.54
C LEU A 222 15.12 -1.49 -9.26
N PHE A 223 15.69 -0.34 -9.64
CA PHE A 223 15.06 0.55 -10.60
C PHE A 223 15.39 0.10 -12.02
N GLU A 224 14.35 -0.23 -12.79
CA GLU A 224 14.45 -0.63 -14.19
C GLU A 224 14.10 0.54 -15.14
N PRO A 225 15.07 1.36 -15.56
CA PRO A 225 14.77 2.44 -16.49
C PRO A 225 14.38 1.90 -17.86
N THR A 226 13.54 2.64 -18.59
CA THR A 226 13.29 2.35 -20.01
C THR A 226 14.59 2.34 -20.84
N LYS A 227 15.58 3.18 -20.47
CA LYS A 227 16.93 3.16 -21.02
C LYS A 227 18.01 3.29 -19.96
N GLY A 228 19.01 2.43 -20.08
CA GLY A 228 20.18 2.42 -19.22
C GLY A 228 20.38 1.04 -18.62
N ASP A 229 21.35 0.93 -17.73
CA ASP A 229 21.53 -0.27 -16.90
C ASP A 229 20.61 -0.16 -15.67
N GLU A 230 20.12 -1.30 -15.20
CA GLU A 230 19.47 -1.42 -13.90
C GLU A 230 20.38 -0.86 -12.80
N ARG A 231 19.75 -0.26 -11.79
CA ARG A 231 20.44 0.25 -10.59
C ARG A 231 19.63 -0.10 -9.36
N VAL A 232 20.24 0.06 -8.18
CA VAL A 232 19.50 0.00 -6.92
C VAL A 232 18.38 1.05 -6.93
N ALA A 233 17.19 0.64 -6.50
CA ALA A 233 16.05 1.54 -6.34
C ALA A 233 16.35 2.63 -5.30
N GLY A 234 15.78 3.81 -5.51
CA GLY A 234 15.88 4.95 -4.61
C GLY A 234 14.85 4.91 -3.48
N PRO A 235 14.80 5.96 -2.63
CA PRO A 235 13.84 6.05 -1.54
C PRO A 235 12.37 5.99 -2.00
N LEU A 236 11.52 5.43 -1.14
CA LEU A 236 10.08 5.34 -1.34
C LEU A 236 9.31 5.98 -0.18
N THR A 237 8.26 6.72 -0.50
CA THR A 237 7.29 7.25 0.47
C THR A 237 5.91 6.64 0.26
N ILE A 238 5.36 6.03 1.31
CA ILE A 238 4.00 5.50 1.33
C ILE A 238 3.17 6.30 2.34
N VAL A 239 2.07 6.90 1.89
CA VAL A 239 1.10 7.59 2.75
C VAL A 239 -0.23 6.86 2.67
N ASN A 240 -0.74 6.37 3.79
CA ASN A 240 -2.02 5.70 3.87
C ASN A 240 -2.97 6.39 4.84
N GLU A 241 -4.03 6.97 4.29
CA GLU A 241 -5.21 7.47 5.00
C GLU A 241 -6.41 6.51 4.84
N GLY A 242 -6.37 5.65 3.82
CA GLY A 242 -7.45 4.75 3.43
C GLY A 242 -7.27 3.32 3.94
N TYR A 243 -7.49 2.34 3.06
CA TYR A 243 -7.37 0.92 3.35
C TYR A 243 -6.34 0.25 2.42
N ILE A 244 -5.37 -0.44 3.02
CA ILE A 244 -4.40 -1.27 2.28
C ILE A 244 -4.40 -2.68 2.87
N GLU A 245 -4.53 -3.70 2.02
CA GLU A 245 -4.56 -5.10 2.41
C GLU A 245 -3.79 -5.99 1.43
N GLY A 246 -3.05 -6.97 1.95
CA GLY A 246 -2.40 -8.00 1.15
C GLY A 246 -1.96 -9.18 2.01
N VAL A 247 -1.12 -10.05 1.47
CA VAL A 247 -0.36 -11.04 2.27
C VAL A 247 0.42 -10.29 3.35
N ASN A 248 1.13 -9.23 2.94
CA ASN A 248 1.44 -8.08 3.78
C ASN A 248 0.70 -6.85 3.22
N ALA A 249 0.37 -5.87 4.06
CA ALA A 249 -0.18 -4.63 3.53
C ALA A 249 0.88 -3.85 2.74
N ILE A 250 2.11 -3.83 3.27
CA ILE A 250 3.30 -3.30 2.62
C ILE A 250 4.40 -4.37 2.76
N GLY A 251 4.98 -4.79 1.65
CA GLY A 251 6.11 -5.71 1.61
C GLY A 251 7.28 -5.08 0.85
N ALA A 252 8.48 -5.52 1.15
CA ALA A 252 9.65 -5.23 0.33
C ALA A 252 10.35 -6.53 0.00
N ASP A 253 10.89 -6.56 -1.20
CA ASP A 253 11.58 -7.70 -1.74
C ASP A 253 12.91 -7.96 -1.00
N GLU A 254 13.37 -9.21 -0.91
CA GLU A 254 14.46 -9.57 0.02
C GLU A 254 15.77 -8.81 -0.25
N ALA A 255 16.00 -8.41 -1.49
CA ALA A 255 17.18 -7.67 -1.91
C ALA A 255 17.06 -6.14 -1.74
N SER A 256 15.92 -5.63 -1.29
CA SER A 256 15.68 -4.18 -1.17
C SER A 256 16.57 -3.57 -0.09
N THR A 257 17.13 -2.39 -0.40
CA THR A 257 18.11 -1.70 0.47
C THR A 257 17.85 -0.20 0.63
N ALA A 258 16.92 0.38 -0.12
CA ALA A 258 16.58 1.79 -0.01
C ALA A 258 15.92 2.11 1.35
N GLU A 259 15.86 3.37 1.75
CA GLU A 259 15.02 3.78 2.88
C GLU A 259 13.55 3.84 2.48
N VAL A 260 12.65 3.48 3.39
CA VAL A 260 11.20 3.58 3.19
C VAL A 260 10.57 4.46 4.27
N THR A 261 9.82 5.48 3.84
CA THR A 261 9.05 6.35 4.74
C THR A 261 7.56 6.01 4.65
N ILE A 262 6.98 5.52 5.74
CA ILE A 262 5.57 5.14 5.82
C ILE A 262 4.84 6.09 6.77
N LYS A 263 3.73 6.67 6.32
CA LYS A 263 2.83 7.48 7.14
C LYS A 263 1.44 6.88 7.13
N ASN A 264 0.97 6.39 8.27
CA ASN A 264 -0.32 5.75 8.39
C ASN A 264 -1.27 6.55 9.31
N SER A 265 -2.40 6.95 8.75
CA SER A 265 -3.59 7.41 9.47
C SER A 265 -4.86 6.61 9.13
N GLY A 266 -4.73 5.66 8.20
CA GLY A 266 -5.74 4.69 7.78
C GLY A 266 -5.54 3.29 8.38
N THR A 267 -5.99 2.27 7.64
CA THR A 267 -5.87 0.85 8.02
C THR A 267 -4.88 0.12 7.14
N LEU A 268 -3.94 -0.61 7.76
CA LEU A 268 -3.07 -1.60 7.13
C LEU A 268 -3.45 -3.00 7.61
N VAL A 269 -3.66 -3.93 6.68
CA VAL A 269 -4.06 -5.32 6.99
C VAL A 269 -3.14 -6.34 6.33
N GLY A 270 -2.41 -7.07 7.15
CA GLY A 270 -1.59 -8.20 6.73
C GLY A 270 -2.26 -9.54 6.99
N ARG A 271 -2.55 -10.31 5.94
CA ARG A 271 -3.22 -11.62 6.08
C ARG A 271 -2.28 -12.75 6.51
N SER A 272 -0.96 -12.60 6.33
CA SER A 272 0.06 -13.61 6.67
C SER A 272 0.55 -13.54 8.13
N GLY A 273 0.15 -12.50 8.86
CA GLY A 273 0.65 -12.18 10.21
C GLY A 273 1.53 -10.93 10.26
N ASN A 274 2.12 -10.49 9.15
CA ASN A 274 2.81 -9.19 9.07
C ASN A 274 1.97 -8.19 8.27
N ALA A 275 1.78 -7.00 8.82
CA ALA A 275 1.18 -5.88 8.09
C ALA A 275 2.24 -5.13 7.28
N ILE A 276 3.41 -4.91 7.86
CA ILE A 276 4.57 -4.32 7.19
C ILE A 276 5.73 -5.30 7.33
N LYS A 277 6.36 -5.66 6.21
CA LYS A 277 7.54 -6.51 6.19
C LYS A 277 8.57 -5.93 5.22
N LEU A 278 9.51 -5.16 5.74
CA LEU A 278 10.64 -4.63 4.98
C LEU A 278 11.76 -5.68 4.86
N ALA A 279 12.69 -5.43 3.94
CA ALA A 279 13.76 -6.35 3.60
C ALA A 279 14.79 -6.49 4.72
N PRO A 280 15.48 -7.64 4.86
CA PRO A 280 16.50 -7.83 5.90
C PRO A 280 17.63 -6.81 5.87
N ASN A 281 17.95 -6.23 4.71
CA ASN A 281 19.00 -5.22 4.51
C ASN A 281 18.43 -3.84 4.12
N GLN A 282 17.16 -3.57 4.46
CA GLN A 282 16.55 -2.26 4.22
C GLN A 282 17.42 -1.14 4.84
N GLY A 283 17.39 0.04 4.23
CA GLY A 283 18.01 1.24 4.79
C GLY A 283 17.15 1.83 5.91
N ASP A 284 17.69 2.86 6.58
CA ASP A 284 17.07 3.56 7.70
C ASP A 284 15.63 4.01 7.38
N SER A 285 14.63 3.27 7.89
CA SER A 285 13.23 3.45 7.52
C SER A 285 12.43 4.08 8.65
N SER A 286 11.28 4.66 8.31
CA SER A 286 10.42 5.34 9.28
C SER A 286 8.95 4.99 9.13
N LEU A 287 8.26 4.88 10.26
CA LEU A 287 6.83 4.69 10.34
C LEU A 287 6.21 5.75 11.26
N THR A 288 5.41 6.64 10.69
CA THR A 288 4.59 7.59 11.46
C THR A 288 3.16 7.08 11.60
N LEU A 289 2.66 6.97 12.83
CA LEU A 289 1.29 6.61 13.16
C LEU A 289 0.55 7.83 13.69
N SER A 290 -0.54 8.20 13.02
CA SER A 290 -1.35 9.37 13.38
C SER A 290 -2.85 9.13 13.23
N GLY A 291 -3.67 10.04 13.76
CA GLY A 291 -5.12 10.00 13.57
C GLY A 291 -5.74 8.66 13.99
N ASN A 292 -6.43 8.00 13.05
CA ASN A 292 -7.13 6.72 13.28
C ASN A 292 -6.31 5.50 12.81
N SER A 293 -4.98 5.62 12.81
CA SER A 293 -4.06 4.56 12.41
C SER A 293 -4.43 3.20 13.02
N LYS A 294 -4.57 2.19 12.17
CA LYS A 294 -4.80 0.80 12.56
C LYS A 294 -3.89 -0.13 11.79
N ILE A 295 -3.14 -0.95 12.50
CA ILE A 295 -2.25 -1.97 11.93
C ILE A 295 -2.69 -3.35 12.42
N ASN A 296 -3.11 -4.20 11.49
CA ASN A 296 -3.45 -5.60 11.75
C ASN A 296 -2.31 -6.50 11.26
N GLY A 297 -1.32 -6.75 12.12
CA GLY A 297 -0.16 -7.60 11.84
C GLY A 297 1.14 -7.01 12.36
N ASN A 298 2.23 -7.78 12.33
CA ASN A 298 3.55 -7.31 12.74
C ASN A 298 4.08 -6.19 11.83
N VAL A 299 4.99 -5.39 12.36
CA VAL A 299 5.80 -4.40 11.63
C VAL A 299 7.25 -4.81 11.78
N ILE A 300 7.88 -5.22 10.68
CA ILE A 300 9.26 -5.71 10.64
C ILE A 300 10.09 -4.77 9.76
N PHE A 301 11.10 -4.13 10.34
CA PHE A 301 11.93 -3.14 9.63
C PHE A 301 13.16 -3.73 8.93
N GLY A 302 13.75 -4.81 9.48
CA GLY A 302 14.93 -5.44 8.89
C GLY A 302 16.24 -4.91 9.46
N SER A 303 17.03 -4.21 8.66
CA SER A 303 18.24 -3.51 9.14
C SER A 303 18.03 -2.00 9.07
N GLY A 304 18.99 -1.25 9.60
CA GLY A 304 18.98 0.21 9.54
C GLY A 304 18.78 0.82 10.93
N ASP A 305 18.96 2.12 11.04
CA ASP A 305 18.62 2.88 12.24
C ASP A 305 17.16 3.39 12.11
N ASP A 306 16.19 2.50 12.38
CA ASP A 306 14.78 2.75 12.11
C ASP A 306 14.06 3.59 13.18
N SER A 307 12.94 4.19 12.79
CA SER A 307 12.10 4.98 13.69
C SER A 307 10.61 4.68 13.59
N VAL A 308 9.95 4.58 14.75
CA VAL A 308 8.49 4.61 14.87
C VAL A 308 8.08 5.90 15.57
N ILE A 309 7.31 6.74 14.89
CA ILE A 309 6.82 8.02 15.40
C ILE A 309 5.33 7.91 15.68
N ILE A 310 4.91 8.25 16.89
CA ILE A 310 3.54 8.31 17.33
C ILE A 310 3.15 9.78 17.50
N ASP A 311 2.34 10.28 16.57
CA ASP A 311 2.01 11.71 16.42
C ASP A 311 0.50 11.87 16.22
N GLY A 312 -0.21 12.48 17.18
CA GLY A 312 -1.61 12.85 17.01
C GLY A 312 -2.59 11.69 16.88
N LEU A 313 -2.36 10.56 17.57
CA LEU A 313 -3.34 9.45 17.61
C LEU A 313 -4.64 9.89 18.28
N THR A 314 -5.78 9.50 17.70
CA THR A 314 -7.07 9.75 18.33
C THR A 314 -7.28 8.79 19.53
N PRO A 315 -7.96 9.23 20.61
CA PRO A 315 -8.08 8.49 21.87
C PRO A 315 -8.76 7.11 21.78
N THR A 316 -9.39 6.78 20.65
CA THR A 316 -10.02 5.47 20.42
C THR A 316 -9.05 4.32 20.10
N SER A 317 -7.74 4.57 20.07
CA SER A 317 -6.73 3.58 19.68
C SER A 317 -6.22 2.77 20.88
N GLY A 318 -6.73 1.54 21.02
CA GLY A 318 -6.34 0.63 22.11
C GLY A 318 -4.95 -0.01 21.95
N MET A 319 -4.57 -0.34 20.71
CA MET A 319 -3.34 -1.05 20.39
C MET A 319 -2.71 -0.45 19.14
N LEU A 320 -1.41 -0.15 19.19
CA LEU A 320 -0.65 0.42 18.08
C LEU A 320 -0.58 -0.52 16.88
N SER A 321 -0.53 -1.82 17.14
CA SER A 321 -0.63 -2.90 16.17
C SER A 321 -1.12 -4.17 16.86
N SER A 322 -1.92 -5.02 16.19
CA SER A 322 -2.27 -6.34 16.73
C SER A 322 -1.07 -7.29 16.90
N GLY A 323 0.06 -7.00 16.24
CA GLY A 323 1.28 -7.79 16.25
C GLY A 323 2.38 -7.20 17.15
N ILE A 324 3.63 -7.35 16.70
CA ILE A 324 4.82 -6.74 17.30
C ILE A 324 5.42 -5.70 16.34
N PHE A 325 6.09 -4.70 16.88
CA PHE A 325 7.06 -3.89 16.15
C PHE A 325 8.45 -4.49 16.39
N ASP A 326 9.17 -4.79 15.32
CA ASP A 326 10.53 -5.31 15.34
C ASP A 326 11.44 -4.38 14.55
N GLY A 327 12.30 -3.64 15.25
CA GLY A 327 13.30 -2.77 14.62
C GLY A 327 14.46 -3.55 13.98
N GLY A 328 14.62 -4.84 14.25
CA GLY A 328 15.69 -5.65 13.68
C GLY A 328 17.11 -5.17 14.02
N LEU A 329 18.02 -5.18 13.05
CA LEU A 329 19.43 -4.83 13.24
C LEU A 329 19.64 -3.32 13.13
N GLY A 330 20.34 -2.73 14.10
CA GLY A 330 20.69 -1.31 14.08
C GLY A 330 20.26 -0.60 15.36
N THR A 331 20.24 0.73 15.33
CA THR A 331 19.92 1.60 16.47
C THR A 331 18.52 2.17 16.33
N ASN A 332 17.53 1.35 16.67
CA ASN A 332 16.14 1.71 16.43
C ASN A 332 15.55 2.58 17.54
N SER A 333 14.61 3.43 17.17
CA SER A 333 13.99 4.42 18.05
C SER A 333 12.46 4.41 17.99
N ILE A 334 11.83 4.71 19.12
CA ILE A 334 10.41 5.02 19.19
C ILE A 334 10.25 6.43 19.73
N ILE A 335 9.41 7.23 19.08
CA ILE A 335 9.20 8.64 19.38
C ILE A 335 7.71 8.82 19.65
N PHE A 336 7.37 9.29 20.85
CA PHE A 336 6.02 9.67 21.24
C PHE A 336 5.96 11.18 21.39
N ASP A 337 5.52 11.89 20.34
CA ASP A 337 5.56 13.36 20.30
C ASP A 337 4.57 14.00 21.28
N ASP A 338 3.39 13.37 21.45
CA ASP A 338 2.31 13.87 22.29
C ASP A 338 2.28 13.29 23.70
N PHE A 339 3.21 12.41 24.05
CA PHE A 339 3.25 11.73 25.35
C PHE A 339 4.42 12.18 26.21
N SER A 340 4.19 12.12 27.51
CA SER A 340 5.20 12.29 28.55
C SER A 340 5.54 10.93 29.18
N ILE A 341 6.69 10.87 29.86
CA ILE A 341 7.07 9.71 30.67
C ILE A 341 6.04 9.43 31.77
N SER A 342 5.31 10.46 32.23
CA SER A 342 4.27 10.33 33.25
C SER A 342 3.01 9.64 32.76
N ASP A 343 2.85 9.49 31.44
CA ASP A 343 1.74 8.76 30.84
C ASP A 343 2.00 7.25 30.80
N ILE A 344 3.23 6.80 31.08
CA ILE A 344 3.58 5.37 31.13
C ILE A 344 2.94 4.72 32.36
N LEU A 345 2.09 3.72 32.08
CA LEU A 345 1.44 2.89 33.11
C LEU A 345 2.21 1.60 33.36
N SER A 346 2.79 1.02 32.31
CA SER A 346 3.63 -0.17 32.40
C SER A 346 4.70 -0.14 31.32
N PHE A 347 5.93 -0.50 31.69
CA PHE A 347 7.02 -0.80 30.76
C PHE A 347 7.69 -2.09 31.26
N GLU A 348 7.27 -3.22 30.71
CA GLU A 348 7.72 -4.54 31.15
C GLU A 348 8.56 -5.21 30.07
N ILE A 349 9.68 -5.79 30.49
CA ILE A 349 10.51 -6.63 29.62
C ILE A 349 10.32 -8.08 30.04
N SER A 350 9.83 -8.91 29.12
CA SER A 350 9.78 -10.36 29.29
C SER A 350 10.46 -11.01 28.10
N ASP A 351 11.47 -11.83 28.39
CA ASP A 351 12.39 -12.38 27.39
C ASP A 351 13.07 -11.26 26.57
N ALA A 352 12.69 -11.12 25.30
CA ALA A 352 13.16 -10.07 24.39
C ALA A 352 12.07 -9.05 24.02
N LEU A 353 10.84 -9.24 24.50
CA LEU A 353 9.71 -8.37 24.19
C LEU A 353 9.52 -7.31 25.27
N ILE A 354 9.29 -6.09 24.80
CA ILE A 354 8.94 -4.91 25.58
C ILE A 354 7.44 -4.71 25.44
N TYR A 355 6.74 -4.67 26.56
CA TYR A 355 5.32 -4.39 26.66
C TYR A 355 5.14 -3.00 27.25
N LEU A 356 4.61 -2.07 26.44
CA LEU A 356 4.32 -0.71 26.85
C LEU A 356 2.81 -0.49 26.93
N SER A 357 2.37 0.16 27.99
CA SER A 357 1.02 0.73 28.10
C SER A 357 1.11 2.19 28.53
N LEU A 358 0.39 3.05 27.82
CA LEU A 358 0.26 4.50 28.08
C LEU A 358 -1.19 4.84 28.44
N GLY A 359 -1.39 5.78 29.35
CA GLY A 359 -2.70 6.40 29.57
C GLY A 359 -2.96 7.50 28.54
N VAL A 360 -4.13 7.48 27.89
CA VAL A 360 -4.55 8.48 26.89
C VAL A 360 -5.76 9.34 27.33
N GLY A 361 -6.31 9.08 28.52
CA GLY A 361 -7.48 9.77 29.05
C GLY A 361 -8.16 9.00 30.19
N SER A 362 -9.37 9.39 30.58
CA SER A 362 -10.09 8.74 31.69
C SER A 362 -10.52 7.30 31.34
N ASN A 363 -9.62 6.34 31.57
CA ASN A 363 -9.72 4.89 31.38
C ASN A 363 -9.41 4.35 29.96
N GLU A 364 -8.81 5.15 29.09
CA GLU A 364 -8.33 4.68 27.78
C GLU A 364 -6.83 4.38 27.85
N LEU A 365 -6.42 3.31 27.15
CA LEU A 365 -5.08 2.76 27.16
C LEU A 365 -4.58 2.65 25.72
N LEU A 366 -3.37 3.13 25.47
CA LEU A 366 -2.62 2.83 24.26
C LEU A 366 -1.56 1.79 24.60
N SER A 367 -1.53 0.69 23.86
CA SER A 367 -0.60 -0.42 24.13
C SER A 367 0.18 -0.86 22.88
N GLY A 368 1.37 -1.40 23.11
CA GLY A 368 2.22 -1.93 22.04
C GLY A 368 3.19 -2.98 22.54
N LYS A 369 3.67 -3.80 21.59
CA LYS A 369 4.69 -4.83 21.81
C LYS A 369 5.86 -4.55 20.89
N PHE A 370 7.05 -4.54 21.46
CA PHE A 370 8.25 -4.08 20.76
C PHE A 370 9.42 -5.03 21.01
N THR A 371 10.31 -5.16 20.04
CA THR A 371 11.62 -5.79 20.18
C THR A 371 12.64 -5.03 19.35
N ASN A 372 13.92 -5.15 19.72
CA ASN A 372 15.02 -4.54 18.99
C ASN A 372 14.95 -3.00 18.89
N PHE A 373 14.36 -2.35 19.89
CA PHE A 373 14.41 -0.89 20.05
C PHE A 373 15.40 -0.51 21.14
N SER A 374 16.24 0.49 20.84
CA SER A 374 17.33 0.94 21.71
C SER A 374 16.98 2.21 22.48
N SER A 375 16.15 3.08 21.88
CA SER A 375 15.85 4.40 22.41
C SER A 375 14.36 4.75 22.30
N TRP A 376 13.91 5.57 23.25
CA TRP A 376 12.51 5.93 23.46
C TRP A 376 12.45 7.42 23.79
N THR A 377 11.78 8.20 22.95
CA THR A 377 11.66 9.65 23.13
C THR A 377 10.23 10.00 23.52
N PHE A 378 10.08 10.80 24.57
CA PHE A 378 8.79 11.30 25.04
C PHE A 378 8.80 12.81 25.02
N GLY A 379 8.09 13.41 24.06
CA GLY A 379 7.91 14.85 23.85
C GLY A 379 8.98 15.75 24.49
N LYS A 380 8.65 16.32 25.65
CA LYS A 380 9.52 17.27 26.38
C LYS A 380 10.46 16.62 27.40
N ASP A 381 10.25 15.36 27.73
CA ASP A 381 11.04 14.63 28.74
C ASP A 381 12.37 14.11 28.17
N GLY A 382 12.47 14.03 26.84
CA GLY A 382 13.68 13.67 26.12
C GLY A 382 13.76 12.17 25.80
N THR A 383 14.98 11.72 25.53
CA THR A 383 15.26 10.36 25.05
C THR A 383 15.87 9.52 26.18
N PHE A 384 15.37 8.29 26.30
CA PHE A 384 15.82 7.29 27.27
C PHE A 384 16.21 6.00 26.55
N SER A 385 17.22 5.31 27.06
CA SER A 385 17.51 3.94 26.62
C SER A 385 16.47 2.95 27.16
N THR A 386 16.33 1.81 26.48
CA THR A 386 15.47 0.71 26.93
C THR A 386 15.77 0.27 28.37
N GLN A 387 17.06 0.20 28.74
CA GLN A 387 17.48 -0.21 30.09
C GLN A 387 17.15 0.85 31.14
N GLU A 388 17.31 2.13 30.82
CA GLU A 388 16.94 3.23 31.72
C GLU A 388 15.44 3.22 32.00
N LEU A 389 14.60 3.13 30.98
CA LEU A 389 13.15 3.03 31.18
C LEU A 389 12.76 1.79 31.95
N ALA A 390 13.28 0.62 31.57
CA ALA A 390 13.01 -0.61 32.31
C ALA A 390 13.35 -0.45 33.80
N SER A 391 14.50 0.15 34.14
CA SER A 391 14.90 0.33 35.54
C SER A 391 13.94 1.23 36.35
N GLN A 392 13.27 2.18 35.71
CA GLN A 392 12.29 3.07 36.35
C GLN A 392 10.98 2.35 36.67
N PHE A 393 10.57 1.38 35.84
CA PHE A 393 9.29 0.69 35.96
C PHE A 393 9.39 -0.76 36.49
N SER A 394 10.60 -1.32 36.58
CA SER A 394 10.85 -2.70 37.09
C SER A 394 10.73 -2.84 38.61
N ASN A 395 10.34 -1.78 39.35
CA ASN A 395 10.39 -1.80 40.81
C ASN A 395 9.14 -1.19 41.50
N PRO A 396 8.06 -1.97 41.66
CA PRO A 396 6.88 -1.53 42.42
C PRO A 396 7.13 -1.35 43.93
N SER A 397 8.32 -1.67 44.43
CA SER A 397 8.60 -1.82 45.87
C SER A 397 9.44 -0.71 46.51
N ALA A 398 9.85 0.33 45.76
CA ALA A 398 10.58 1.46 46.32
C ALA A 398 9.64 2.60 46.81
N VAL A 399 8.58 2.25 47.54
CA VAL A 399 7.94 3.21 48.45
C VAL A 399 8.55 2.96 49.83
N PRO A 400 9.27 3.92 50.46
CA PRO A 400 9.48 3.84 51.89
C PRO A 400 8.08 3.84 52.51
N LEU A 401 7.65 2.72 53.10
CA LEU A 401 6.42 2.69 53.89
C LEU A 401 6.41 3.93 54.80
N PRO A 402 5.43 4.84 54.68
CA PRO A 402 5.12 5.72 55.79
C PRO A 402 4.76 4.80 56.96
N ALA A 403 5.46 4.95 58.08
CA ALA A 403 5.15 4.24 59.30
C ALA A 403 3.75 4.66 59.81
N ALA A 404 2.69 3.99 59.34
CA ALA A 404 1.32 3.91 59.87
C ALA A 404 0.49 3.16 58.81
N LEU A 405 -0.29 2.11 59.01
CA LEU A 405 -0.83 1.34 60.13
C LEU A 405 -1.43 0.05 59.48
N PRO A 406 -1.64 -1.06 60.21
CA PRO A 406 -2.13 -2.31 59.65
C PRO A 406 -3.66 -2.34 59.60
N LEU A 407 -4.25 -2.30 58.41
CA LEU A 407 -5.64 -2.71 58.20
C LEU A 407 -5.71 -3.43 56.85
N PHE A 408 -5.79 -4.77 56.90
CA PHE A 408 -6.47 -5.70 55.98
C PHE A 408 -5.90 -7.12 56.12
N ALA A 409 -5.87 -7.65 57.35
CA ALA A 409 -5.49 -9.03 57.65
C ALA A 409 -6.64 -9.84 58.30
N PHE A 410 -7.90 -9.58 57.93
CA PHE A 410 -9.06 -10.33 58.44
C PHE A 410 -10.08 -10.76 57.36
N GLY A 411 -9.63 -10.97 56.12
CA GLY A 411 -10.52 -11.29 55.00
C GLY A 411 -10.42 -12.68 54.37
N LEU A 412 -9.52 -13.57 54.81
CA LEU A 412 -9.24 -14.84 54.10
C LEU A 412 -9.10 -16.10 54.99
N ILE A 413 -9.87 -16.19 56.08
CA ILE A 413 -10.07 -17.47 56.82
C ILE A 413 -11.57 -17.76 56.95
N GLY A 414 -12.29 -17.71 55.82
CA GLY A 414 -13.75 -17.85 55.78
C GLY A 414 -14.30 -18.75 54.65
N MET A 415 -13.44 -19.47 53.91
CA MET A 415 -13.89 -20.38 52.83
C MET A 415 -13.14 -21.71 52.81
N TRP A 416 -12.98 -22.33 53.99
CA TRP A 416 -12.59 -23.75 54.05
C TRP A 416 -13.10 -24.48 55.30
N ALA A 417 -14.38 -24.27 55.62
CA ALA A 417 -15.09 -25.06 56.63
C ALA A 417 -16.57 -25.18 56.24
N GLY A 418 -16.86 -25.94 55.18
CA GLY A 418 -18.22 -26.08 54.65
C GLY A 418 -18.41 -27.23 53.68
N ARG A 419 -17.64 -28.31 53.78
CA ARG A 419 -17.92 -29.58 53.07
C ARG A 419 -17.45 -30.75 53.93
N LYS A 420 -18.33 -31.23 54.82
CA LYS A 420 -18.52 -32.66 55.17
C LYS A 420 -19.47 -32.79 56.36
N ARG A 421 -20.70 -33.21 56.07
CA ARG A 421 -21.48 -34.26 56.76
C ARG A 421 -22.97 -33.93 56.71
N LEU A 422 -23.69 -34.61 55.83
CA LEU A 422 -25.00 -35.17 56.14
C LEU A 422 -25.12 -36.47 55.32
N SER A 423 -24.93 -37.59 56.02
CA SER A 423 -25.35 -38.93 55.63
C SER A 423 -25.75 -39.65 56.92
N ALA A 424 -27.06 -39.71 57.13
CA ALA A 424 -27.78 -40.72 57.90
C ALA A 424 -29.17 -40.80 57.26
#